data_AF-A0A4V1UKR9-F1
#
_entry.id   AF-A0A4V1UKR9-F1
#
_cell.length_a   1.000
_cell.length_b   1.000
_cell.length_c   1.000
_cell.angle_alpha   90.00
_cell.angle_beta   90.00
_cell.angle_gamma   90.00
#
_symmetry.space_group_name_H-M   'P 1'
#
loop_
_entity.id
_entity.type
_entity.pdbx_description
1 polymer ?
#
loop_
_entity_poly.entity_id
_entity_poly.type
_entity_poly.pdbx_seq_one_letter_code
_entity_poly.pdbx_strand_id
1 'polypeptide(L)'
;ETESLGDGTVEAEVVVSNDLGENAGLLVRVSRAGVGADDFDGYEISISGKRRQIILGKHPHDFRSLRTVSAPIVPGHWHRLRVAMDGARLRVYLDDETTPRIDFTDRDAPFTSGTFALRAWQADASFRNVRFNGQAAPLSLAGTGVSRMWDRVLTGTAKPAYSLEERAFNGVLCQKLQHLGGEGAVGVANRGLNRWGIAVRKGHAMEGRIYLRGDAQTATVSLQSTDGRRTYASQRLRVGQAWTKHPFA
;
A
#
# COMPACT_ATOMS: atom_id res chain seq x y z
N GLU A 1 -14.05 10.62 14.10
CA GLU A 1 -12.73 11.07 14.54
C GLU A 1 -11.95 9.84 14.95
N THR A 2 -10.75 9.63 14.41
CA THR A 2 -9.93 8.45 14.76
C THR A 2 -9.33 8.73 16.13
N GLU A 3 -9.62 7.90 17.14
CA GLU A 3 -9.06 8.05 18.48
C GLU A 3 -7.52 8.06 18.41
N SER A 4 -6.91 9.04 19.09
CA SER A 4 -5.46 9.10 19.24
C SER A 4 -5.02 8.02 20.23
N LEU A 5 -4.43 6.95 19.72
CA LEU A 5 -3.80 5.85 20.42
C LEU A 5 -2.61 6.34 21.26
N GLY A 6 -2.75 6.27 22.59
CA GLY A 6 -1.68 6.52 23.55
C GLY A 6 -1.02 5.22 24.03
N ASP A 7 -1.30 4.87 25.29
CA ASP A 7 -0.94 3.57 25.89
C ASP A 7 -2.01 2.52 25.62
N GLY A 8 -1.62 1.25 25.66
CA GLY A 8 -2.52 0.13 25.38
C GLY A 8 -1.86 -1.00 24.62
N THR A 9 -2.68 -1.88 24.03
CA THR A 9 -2.22 -3.02 23.24
C THR A 9 -2.77 -2.98 21.83
N VAL A 10 -1.90 -3.17 20.85
CA VAL A 10 -2.28 -3.42 19.45
C VAL A 10 -1.83 -4.82 19.08
N GLU A 11 -2.71 -5.59 18.44
CA GLU A 11 -2.38 -6.92 17.96
C GLU A 11 -2.96 -7.18 16.56
N ALA A 12 -2.25 -8.02 15.80
CA ALA A 12 -2.72 -8.57 14.55
C ALA A 12 -2.10 -9.93 14.31
N GLU A 13 -2.82 -10.79 13.60
CA GLU A 13 -2.22 -11.95 12.96
C GLU A 13 -1.66 -11.53 11.61
N VAL A 14 -0.41 -11.89 11.36
CA VAL A 14 0.36 -11.55 10.16
C VAL A 14 0.91 -12.84 9.57
N VAL A 15 0.78 -13.00 8.26
CA VAL A 15 1.50 -14.02 7.50
C VAL A 15 2.34 -13.34 6.43
N VAL A 16 3.59 -13.78 6.29
CA VAL A 16 4.42 -13.51 5.11
C VAL A 16 4.38 -14.75 4.24
N SER A 17 3.94 -14.63 2.99
CA SER A 17 3.63 -15.80 2.13
C SER A 17 4.87 -16.62 1.77
N ASN A 18 6.03 -15.99 1.70
CA ASN A 18 7.32 -16.58 1.33
C ASN A 18 8.49 -15.83 2.00
N ASP A 19 9.71 -16.30 1.75
CA ASP A 19 10.97 -15.74 2.25
C ASP A 19 11.71 -14.84 1.23
N LEU A 20 11.06 -14.49 0.12
CA LEU A 20 11.65 -13.61 -0.89
C LEU A 20 11.60 -12.14 -0.47
N GLY A 21 10.58 -11.78 0.31
CA GLY A 21 10.34 -10.42 0.78
C GLY A 21 11.11 -10.02 2.04
N GLU A 22 11.02 -8.74 2.41
CA GLU A 22 11.77 -8.21 3.55
C GLU A 22 11.02 -8.40 4.87
N ASN A 23 9.90 -7.70 5.08
CA ASN A 23 9.16 -7.79 6.34
C ASN A 23 7.71 -7.29 6.23
N ALA A 24 6.89 -7.64 7.22
CA ALA A 24 5.53 -7.12 7.38
C ALA A 24 5.13 -7.09 8.87
N GLY A 25 4.25 -6.17 9.25
CA GLY A 25 3.78 -6.07 10.62
C GLY A 25 2.95 -4.83 10.94
N LEU A 26 3.08 -4.39 12.19
CA LEU A 26 2.29 -3.32 12.80
C LEU A 26 3.11 -2.02 12.81
N LEU A 27 2.43 -0.90 12.53
CA LEU A 27 2.90 0.43 12.91
C LEU A 27 2.07 0.93 14.08
N VAL A 28 2.70 1.52 15.08
CA VAL A 28 2.02 2.07 16.26
C VAL A 28 2.49 3.49 16.56
N ARG A 29 1.60 4.28 17.17
CA ARG A 29 1.79 5.72 17.45
C ARG A 29 2.18 6.50 16.20
N VAL A 30 1.54 6.14 15.08
CA VAL A 30 1.74 6.78 13.77
C VAL A 30 1.15 8.18 13.80
N SER A 31 1.92 9.19 13.42
CA SER A 31 1.47 10.56 13.27
C SER A 31 2.23 11.25 12.12
N ARG A 32 1.77 12.44 11.72
CA ARG A 32 2.37 13.23 10.63
C ARG A 32 2.64 12.45 9.33
N ALA A 33 1.76 11.50 9.00
CA ALA A 33 1.93 10.68 7.80
C ALA A 33 1.82 11.52 6.52
N GLY A 34 2.79 11.36 5.63
CA GLY A 34 2.89 12.03 4.35
C GLY A 34 3.07 11.06 3.18
N VAL A 35 3.66 11.55 2.09
CA VAL A 35 3.83 10.79 0.84
C VAL A 35 5.26 10.27 0.76
N GLY A 36 5.44 9.00 1.13
CA GLY A 36 6.74 8.32 1.08
C GLY A 36 6.67 6.96 1.76
N ALA A 37 7.71 6.16 1.62
CA ALA A 37 7.78 4.85 2.28
C ALA A 37 7.91 4.99 3.81
N ASP A 38 8.69 5.98 4.25
CA ASP A 38 9.07 6.20 5.65
C ASP A 38 8.70 7.62 6.13
N ASP A 39 7.84 8.31 5.36
CA ASP A 39 7.42 9.69 5.62
C ASP A 39 6.30 9.75 6.67
N PHE A 40 6.62 9.35 7.90
CA PHE A 40 5.74 9.44 9.06
C PHE A 40 6.55 9.41 10.37
N ASP A 41 5.92 9.85 11.45
CA ASP A 41 6.40 9.61 12.81
C ASP A 41 5.75 8.34 13.37
N GLY A 42 6.51 7.43 14.01
CA GLY A 42 5.94 6.27 14.70
C GLY A 42 6.94 5.15 14.99
N TYR A 43 6.44 3.99 15.44
CA TYR A 43 7.25 2.78 15.57
C TYR A 43 6.77 1.69 14.64
N GLU A 44 7.71 0.85 14.20
CA GLU A 44 7.46 -0.31 13.37
C GLU A 44 7.78 -1.59 14.15
N ILE A 45 6.86 -2.55 14.14
CA ILE A 45 7.01 -3.87 14.71
C ILE A 45 6.70 -4.89 13.63
N SER A 46 7.74 -5.45 13.02
CA SER A 46 7.62 -6.30 11.82
C SER A 46 8.27 -7.66 12.02
N ILE A 47 7.71 -8.69 11.38
CA ILE A 47 8.32 -10.01 11.25
C ILE A 47 8.97 -10.16 9.87
N SER A 48 10.07 -10.90 9.81
CA SER A 48 10.74 -11.27 8.56
C SER A 48 10.83 -12.79 8.48
N GLY A 49 10.17 -13.38 7.48
CA GLY A 49 10.33 -14.80 7.16
C GLY A 49 11.74 -15.10 6.63
N LYS A 50 12.27 -14.22 5.78
CA LYS A 50 13.62 -14.29 5.20
C LYS A 50 14.73 -14.32 6.25
N ARG A 51 14.67 -13.41 7.22
CA ARG A 51 15.70 -13.29 8.28
C ARG A 51 15.32 -13.99 9.59
N ARG A 52 14.12 -14.58 9.67
CA ARG A 52 13.59 -15.28 10.85
C ARG A 52 13.73 -14.46 12.12
N GLN A 53 13.18 -13.24 12.10
CA GLN A 53 13.38 -12.25 13.16
C GLN A 53 12.17 -11.34 13.34
N ILE A 54 12.07 -10.74 14.52
CA ILE A 54 11.21 -9.59 14.83
C ILE A 54 12.09 -8.33 14.82
N ILE A 55 11.57 -7.27 14.21
CA ILE A 55 12.21 -5.97 14.05
C ILE A 55 11.38 -4.94 14.81
N LEU A 56 12.03 -4.16 15.67
CA LEU A 56 11.50 -2.91 16.24
C LEU A 56 12.28 -1.74 15.61
N GLY A 57 11.56 -0.89 14.88
CA GLY A 57 12.08 0.34 14.29
C GLY A 57 11.36 1.57 14.81
N LYS A 58 11.98 2.74 14.62
CA LYS A 58 11.40 4.06 14.83
C LYS A 58 11.47 4.83 13.53
N HIS A 59 10.40 5.52 13.18
CA HIS A 59 10.32 6.41 12.03
C HIS A 59 10.17 7.83 12.52
N PRO A 60 11.20 8.69 12.51
CA PRO A 60 11.03 10.13 12.55
C PRO A 60 11.16 10.72 11.13
N HIS A 61 10.19 10.45 10.26
CA HIS A 61 10.26 10.67 8.80
C HIS A 61 11.42 9.96 8.08
N ASP A 62 12.00 8.93 8.70
CA ASP A 62 12.98 8.04 8.09
C ASP A 62 13.12 6.78 8.95
N PHE A 63 13.48 5.63 8.39
CA PHE A 63 13.61 4.41 9.17
C PHE A 63 14.89 4.39 10.02
N ARG A 64 14.73 4.16 11.32
CA ARG A 64 15.81 3.85 12.26
C ARG A 64 15.55 2.52 12.97
N SER A 65 16.43 1.54 12.76
CA SER A 65 16.39 0.29 13.52
C SER A 65 16.69 0.55 15.00
N LEU A 66 15.84 0.06 15.91
CA LEU A 66 16.04 0.14 17.36
C LEU A 66 16.52 -1.21 17.92
N ARG A 67 15.87 -2.30 17.52
CA ARG A 67 16.19 -3.65 18.00
C ARG A 67 15.73 -4.71 17.02
N THR A 68 16.51 -5.78 16.90
CA THR A 68 16.15 -6.97 16.14
C THR A 68 16.42 -8.19 17.00
N VAL A 69 15.51 -9.16 17.03
CA VAL A 69 15.70 -10.43 17.74
C VAL A 69 15.36 -11.61 16.85
N SER A 70 16.13 -12.70 16.96
CA SER A 70 15.79 -13.95 16.30
C SER A 70 14.45 -14.49 16.82
N ALA A 71 13.62 -14.98 15.91
CA ALA A 71 12.29 -15.49 16.21
C ALA A 71 11.90 -16.62 15.24
N PRO A 72 11.08 -17.59 15.66
CA PRO A 72 10.70 -18.74 14.83
C PRO A 72 9.63 -18.37 13.79
N ILE A 73 9.91 -17.38 12.94
CA ILE A 73 8.99 -16.96 11.87
C ILE A 73 9.07 -17.98 10.73
N VAL A 74 7.92 -18.57 10.37
CA VAL A 74 7.79 -19.55 9.30
C VAL A 74 6.93 -18.95 8.18
N PRO A 75 7.46 -18.80 6.95
CA PRO A 75 6.65 -18.35 5.82
C PRO A 75 5.39 -19.23 5.62
N GLY A 76 4.31 -18.59 5.17
CA GLY A 76 3.00 -19.23 5.00
C GLY A 76 2.25 -19.53 6.30
N HIS A 77 2.84 -19.29 7.47
CA HIS A 77 2.18 -19.48 8.76
C HIS A 77 1.73 -18.14 9.34
N TRP A 78 0.54 -18.14 9.92
CA TRP A 78 0.03 -17.00 10.68
C TRP A 78 0.75 -16.91 12.01
N HIS A 79 1.34 -15.74 12.26
CA HIS A 79 1.92 -15.39 13.56
C HIS A 79 1.15 -14.23 14.17
N ARG A 80 0.89 -14.28 15.48
CA ARG A 80 0.26 -13.16 16.18
C ARG A 80 1.35 -12.22 16.70
N LEU A 81 1.37 -10.99 16.21
CA LEU A 81 2.16 -9.92 16.81
C LEU A 81 1.29 -9.13 17.76
N ARG A 82 1.75 -8.96 19.00
CA ARG A 82 1.11 -8.09 19.99
C ARG A 82 2.14 -7.12 20.56
N VAL A 83 1.78 -5.83 20.57
CA VAL A 83 2.62 -4.75 21.09
C VAL A 83 1.89 -4.09 22.24
N ALA A 84 2.49 -4.11 23.43
CA ALA A 84 2.03 -3.35 24.59
C ALA A 84 2.86 -2.08 24.73
N MET A 85 2.18 -0.95 24.86
CA MET A 85 2.77 0.39 24.95
C MET A 85 2.40 1.02 26.29
N ASP A 86 3.40 1.53 27.00
CA ASP A 86 3.28 2.13 28.33
C ASP A 86 4.30 3.28 28.43
N GLY A 87 3.83 4.52 28.30
CA GLY A 87 4.71 5.69 28.18
C GLY A 87 5.73 5.49 27.07
N ALA A 88 7.03 5.53 27.37
CA ALA A 88 8.09 5.32 26.38
C ALA A 88 8.48 3.84 26.14
N ARG A 89 7.85 2.90 26.86
CA ARG A 89 8.18 1.47 26.82
C ARG A 89 7.30 0.73 25.81
N LEU A 90 7.95 -0.09 24.99
CA LEU A 90 7.33 -1.00 24.03
C LEU A 90 7.73 -2.45 24.36
N ARG A 91 6.71 -3.31 24.48
CA ARG A 91 6.87 -4.75 24.68
C ARG A 91 6.23 -5.51 23.53
N VAL A 92 7.01 -6.30 22.81
CA VAL A 92 6.57 -7.07 21.65
C VAL A 92 6.52 -8.54 22.01
N TYR A 93 5.39 -9.17 21.72
CA TYR A 93 5.10 -10.58 21.95
C TYR A 93 4.82 -11.26 20.62
N LEU A 94 5.20 -12.53 20.53
CA LEU A 94 4.94 -13.39 19.38
C LEU A 94 4.04 -14.54 19.79
N ASP A 95 3.03 -14.81 18.97
CA ASP A 95 2.08 -15.92 19.14
C ASP A 95 1.42 -15.89 20.53
N ASP A 96 1.49 -16.99 21.27
CA ASP A 96 0.90 -17.14 22.61
C ASP A 96 1.90 -16.89 23.75
N GLU A 97 3.05 -16.28 23.46
CA GLU A 97 4.06 -16.04 24.47
C GLU A 97 3.63 -14.97 25.50
N THR A 98 3.85 -15.28 26.77
CA THR A 98 3.61 -14.39 27.90
C THR A 98 4.83 -13.54 28.28
N THR A 99 6.03 -13.96 27.85
CA THR A 99 7.27 -13.18 27.97
C THR A 99 7.51 -12.42 26.67
N PRO A 100 7.79 -11.11 26.71
CA PRO A 100 8.03 -10.36 25.48
C PRO A 100 9.34 -10.77 24.82
N ARG A 101 9.33 -10.94 23.50
CA ARG A 101 10.53 -11.12 22.66
C ARG A 101 11.37 -9.85 22.59
N ILE A 102 10.73 -8.68 22.68
CA ILE A 102 11.39 -7.37 22.80
C ILE A 102 10.76 -6.63 23.97
N ASP A 103 11.60 -6.14 24.88
CA ASP A 103 11.23 -5.16 25.89
C ASP A 103 12.20 -3.98 25.76
N PHE A 104 11.69 -2.83 25.33
CA PHE A 104 12.50 -1.68 24.94
C PHE A 104 11.89 -0.40 25.50
N THR A 105 12.72 0.51 26.02
CA THR A 105 12.29 1.85 26.44
C THR A 105 13.00 2.88 25.58
N ASP A 106 12.24 3.63 24.79
CA ASP A 106 12.81 4.71 23.99
C ASP A 106 13.14 5.91 24.89
N ARG A 107 14.42 6.28 24.97
CA ARG A 107 14.90 7.41 25.77
C ARG A 107 15.18 8.65 24.94
N ASP A 108 14.98 8.57 23.63
CA ASP A 108 15.33 9.59 22.65
C ASP A 108 14.07 10.11 21.96
N ALA A 109 13.42 11.12 22.56
CA ALA A 109 12.18 11.74 22.07
C ALA A 109 11.08 10.72 21.71
N PRO A 110 10.55 9.97 22.70
CA PRO A 110 9.59 8.90 22.44
C PRO A 110 8.28 9.44 21.86
N PHE A 111 7.76 8.78 20.83
CA PHE A 111 6.37 8.99 20.43
C PHE A 111 5.45 8.33 21.46
N THR A 112 4.47 9.06 21.99
CA THR A 112 3.54 8.57 23.03
C THR A 112 2.08 8.61 22.62
N SER A 113 1.77 9.12 21.43
CA SER A 113 0.42 9.23 20.87
C SER A 113 0.43 9.08 19.34
N GLY A 114 -0.68 8.65 18.74
CA GLY A 114 -0.85 8.61 17.28
C GLY A 114 -2.00 7.71 16.87
N THR A 115 -1.88 7.01 15.74
CA THR A 115 -2.77 5.91 15.35
C THR A 115 -1.97 4.61 15.23
N PHE A 116 -2.62 3.52 14.84
CA PHE A 116 -1.95 2.29 14.41
C PHE A 116 -2.26 2.01 12.93
N ALA A 117 -1.37 1.27 12.27
CA ALA A 117 -1.53 0.87 10.88
C ALA A 117 -0.86 -0.49 10.64
N LEU A 118 -1.06 -1.03 9.45
CA LEU A 118 -0.37 -2.22 8.97
C LEU A 118 0.65 -1.81 7.90
N ARG A 119 1.80 -2.49 7.87
CA ARG A 119 2.81 -2.26 6.84
C ARG A 119 3.34 -3.57 6.30
N ALA A 120 3.50 -3.65 4.98
CA ALA A 120 4.33 -4.64 4.32
C ALA A 120 5.43 -3.91 3.55
N TRP A 121 6.68 -4.31 3.76
CA TRP A 121 7.84 -3.78 3.04
C TRP A 121 8.43 -4.86 2.16
N GLN A 122 8.26 -4.69 0.84
CA GLN A 122 8.71 -5.65 -0.17
C GLN A 122 8.32 -7.11 0.14
N ALA A 123 7.19 -7.32 0.82
CA ALA A 123 6.71 -8.64 1.22
C ALA A 123 5.31 -8.87 0.70
N ASP A 124 5.04 -10.09 0.24
CA ASP A 124 3.68 -10.59 0.09
C ASP A 124 3.19 -11.02 1.47
N ALA A 125 2.20 -10.30 2.00
CA ALA A 125 1.73 -10.48 3.36
C ALA A 125 0.22 -10.29 3.45
N SER A 126 -0.38 -11.02 4.37
CA SER A 126 -1.79 -10.87 4.72
C SER A 126 -1.94 -10.65 6.22
N PHE A 127 -3.04 -9.97 6.57
CA PHE A 127 -3.33 -9.56 7.94
C PHE A 127 -4.77 -9.92 8.29
N ARG A 128 -5.01 -10.33 9.53
CA ARG A 128 -6.36 -10.56 10.07
C ARG A 128 -6.41 -10.36 11.58
N ASN A 129 -7.61 -10.41 12.15
CA ASN A 129 -7.84 -10.34 13.59
C ASN A 129 -7.18 -9.14 14.28
N VAL A 130 -7.19 -7.98 13.61
CA VAL A 130 -6.59 -6.75 14.14
C VAL A 130 -7.42 -6.24 15.30
N ARG A 131 -6.78 -5.99 16.44
CA ARG A 131 -7.43 -5.54 17.66
C ARG A 131 -6.63 -4.43 18.34
N PHE A 132 -7.38 -3.54 18.98
CA PHE A 132 -6.87 -2.51 19.89
C PHE A 132 -7.52 -2.71 21.26
N ASN A 133 -6.70 -2.82 22.33
CA ASN A 133 -7.15 -3.11 23.69
C ASN A 133 -8.13 -4.31 23.77
N GLY A 134 -7.85 -5.36 22.97
CA GLY A 134 -8.65 -6.57 22.89
C GLY A 134 -9.92 -6.48 22.02
N GLN A 135 -10.33 -5.28 21.60
CA GLN A 135 -11.49 -5.05 20.75
C GLN A 135 -11.11 -5.10 19.27
N ALA A 136 -11.95 -5.70 18.44
CA ALA A 136 -11.74 -5.75 16.99
C ALA A 136 -11.70 -4.32 16.42
N ALA A 137 -10.64 -4.02 15.68
CA ALA A 137 -10.43 -2.68 15.15
C ALA A 137 -10.63 -2.71 13.61
N PRO A 138 -11.65 -2.04 13.07
CA PRO A 138 -11.88 -2.00 11.64
C PRO A 138 -10.75 -1.24 10.96
N LEU A 139 -10.14 -1.86 9.95
CA LEU A 139 -9.12 -1.22 9.14
C LEU A 139 -9.70 -0.83 7.78
N SER A 140 -9.45 0.41 7.39
CA SER A 140 -9.61 0.86 6.01
C SER A 140 -8.24 0.84 5.33
N LEU A 141 -8.13 0.18 4.17
CA LEU A 141 -6.97 0.34 3.31
C LEU A 141 -6.91 1.80 2.84
N ALA A 142 -5.96 2.56 3.39
CA ALA A 142 -5.66 3.90 2.92
C ALA A 142 -4.85 3.77 1.63
N GLY A 143 -5.50 4.00 0.49
CA GLY A 143 -4.86 3.92 -0.81
C GLY A 143 -5.74 4.50 -1.90
N THR A 144 -5.13 4.97 -2.97
CA THR A 144 -5.86 5.49 -4.13
C THR A 144 -6.62 4.42 -4.90
N GLY A 145 -6.43 3.13 -4.57
CA GLY A 145 -6.93 1.99 -5.34
C GLY A 145 -6.22 1.85 -6.70
N VAL A 146 -5.15 2.61 -6.93
CA VAL A 146 -4.39 2.63 -8.17
C VAL A 146 -3.05 1.91 -8.00
N SER A 147 -2.71 1.09 -8.99
CA SER A 147 -1.41 0.42 -9.05
C SER A 147 -0.25 1.41 -8.91
N ARG A 148 0.78 1.06 -8.13
CA ARG A 148 1.91 1.95 -7.76
C ARG A 148 2.58 2.68 -8.94
N MET A 149 2.64 2.05 -10.11
CA MET A 149 3.29 2.61 -11.31
C MET A 149 2.38 3.56 -12.11
N TRP A 150 1.17 3.81 -11.63
CA TRP A 150 0.16 4.62 -12.29
C TRP A 150 -0.28 5.78 -11.40
N ASP A 151 -0.57 6.91 -12.02
CA ASP A 151 -1.14 8.08 -11.35
C ASP A 151 -2.64 8.14 -11.65
N ARG A 152 -3.44 8.62 -10.69
CA ARG A 152 -4.87 8.88 -10.91
C ARG A 152 -5.04 10.03 -11.90
N VAL A 153 -5.95 9.85 -12.85
CA VAL A 153 -6.49 10.94 -13.67
C VAL A 153 -7.94 11.17 -13.24
N LEU A 154 -8.20 12.37 -12.72
CA LEU A 154 -9.54 12.81 -12.35
C LEU A 154 -9.73 14.24 -12.83
N THR A 155 -10.80 14.50 -13.58
CA THR A 155 -11.13 15.86 -14.04
C THR A 155 -12.56 16.24 -13.66
N GLY A 156 -12.83 17.54 -13.59
CA GLY A 156 -14.17 18.07 -13.29
C GLY A 156 -14.69 17.65 -11.92
N THR A 157 -15.96 17.27 -11.89
CA THR A 157 -16.70 16.82 -10.70
C THR A 157 -16.91 15.31 -10.67
N ALA A 158 -16.22 14.56 -11.53
CA ALA A 158 -16.33 13.12 -11.64
C ALA A 158 -16.10 12.44 -10.28
N LYS A 159 -16.92 11.42 -9.99
CA LYS A 159 -16.89 10.63 -8.76
C LYS A 159 -16.25 9.27 -9.07
N PRO A 160 -14.99 9.04 -8.71
CA PRO A 160 -14.32 7.81 -9.08
C PRO A 160 -14.45 6.73 -8.01
N ALA A 161 -14.37 5.47 -8.43
CA ALA A 161 -13.84 4.40 -7.60
C ALA A 161 -12.72 3.67 -8.35
N TYR A 162 -11.64 3.37 -7.64
CA TYR A 162 -10.47 2.65 -8.13
C TYR A 162 -10.24 1.44 -7.24
N SER A 163 -9.90 0.30 -7.83
CA SER A 163 -9.50 -0.89 -7.08
C SER A 163 -8.62 -1.79 -7.94
N LEU A 164 -7.95 -2.75 -7.29
CA LEU A 164 -7.28 -3.86 -7.95
C LEU A 164 -8.19 -5.10 -7.86
N GLU A 165 -8.33 -5.86 -8.93
CA GLU A 165 -9.09 -7.12 -8.98
C GLU A 165 -8.21 -8.29 -9.44
N GLU A 166 -8.47 -9.50 -8.93
CA GLU A 166 -7.69 -10.72 -9.24
C GLU A 166 -8.01 -11.36 -10.60
N ARG A 167 -8.99 -10.82 -11.34
CA ARG A 167 -9.42 -11.33 -12.64
C ARG A 167 -8.68 -10.65 -13.79
N ALA A 168 -7.35 -10.66 -13.72
CA ALA A 168 -6.48 -10.03 -14.70
C ALA A 168 -6.43 -10.83 -16.02
N PHE A 169 -6.13 -10.14 -17.13
CA PHE A 169 -5.80 -10.82 -18.40
C PHE A 169 -4.47 -11.59 -18.28
N ASN A 170 -3.51 -10.99 -17.59
CA ASN A 170 -2.18 -11.53 -17.34
C ASN A 170 -1.70 -11.11 -15.94
N GLY A 171 -1.08 -12.01 -15.21
CA GLY A 171 -0.65 -11.80 -13.83
C GLY A 171 -1.78 -11.97 -12.81
N VAL A 172 -1.57 -11.44 -11.60
CA VAL A 172 -2.50 -11.60 -10.48
C VAL A 172 -3.55 -10.50 -10.48
N LEU A 173 -3.17 -9.22 -10.65
CA LEU A 173 -4.07 -8.08 -10.47
C LEU A 173 -4.25 -7.25 -11.74
N CYS A 174 -5.48 -6.78 -11.99
CA CYS A 174 -5.79 -5.74 -12.97
C CYS A 174 -6.36 -4.49 -12.30
N GLN A 175 -6.13 -3.32 -12.91
CA GLN A 175 -6.70 -2.06 -12.48
C GLN A 175 -8.17 -1.96 -12.88
N LYS A 176 -9.07 -1.81 -11.90
CA LYS A 176 -10.47 -1.45 -12.12
C LYS A 176 -10.65 0.06 -11.96
N LEU A 177 -11.45 0.64 -12.85
CA LEU A 177 -11.86 2.04 -12.85
C LEU A 177 -13.39 2.09 -12.90
N GLN A 178 -14.01 2.95 -12.09
CA GLN A 178 -15.45 3.18 -12.12
C GLN A 178 -15.74 4.67 -12.08
N HIS A 179 -16.59 5.14 -13.01
CA HIS A 179 -17.13 6.48 -13.02
C HIS A 179 -18.53 6.45 -12.40
N LEU A 180 -18.65 6.73 -11.10
CA LEU A 180 -19.88 6.57 -10.31
C LEU A 180 -20.85 7.76 -10.45
N GLY A 181 -20.43 8.86 -11.08
CA GLY A 181 -21.27 10.04 -11.33
C GLY A 181 -20.44 11.31 -11.51
N GLY A 182 -21.10 12.47 -11.63
CA GLY A 182 -20.44 13.75 -11.90
C GLY A 182 -20.03 13.92 -13.37
N GLU A 183 -19.33 15.01 -13.68
CA GLU A 183 -18.83 15.31 -15.03
C GLU A 183 -17.30 15.30 -15.07
N GLY A 184 -16.73 14.72 -16.12
CA GLY A 184 -15.29 14.66 -16.33
C GLY A 184 -14.79 13.25 -16.62
N ALA A 185 -13.51 13.02 -16.37
CA ALA A 185 -12.83 11.77 -16.68
C ALA A 185 -12.37 11.07 -15.40
N VAL A 186 -12.56 9.75 -15.36
CA VAL A 186 -11.93 8.84 -14.40
C VAL A 186 -10.97 7.94 -15.17
N GLY A 187 -9.69 8.09 -14.90
CA GLY A 187 -8.63 7.38 -15.63
C GLY A 187 -7.39 7.12 -14.79
N VAL A 188 -6.40 6.51 -15.42
CA VAL A 188 -5.04 6.34 -14.90
C VAL A 188 -4.03 6.71 -15.96
N ALA A 189 -2.88 7.22 -15.54
CA ALA A 189 -1.77 7.59 -16.42
C ALA A 189 -0.50 6.85 -16.01
N ASN A 190 0.23 6.32 -17.01
CA ASN A 190 1.56 5.78 -16.81
C ASN A 190 2.58 6.76 -17.38
N ARG A 191 3.59 7.13 -16.58
CA ARG A 191 4.65 8.05 -16.99
C ARG A 191 5.97 7.33 -17.27
N GLY A 192 5.92 6.06 -17.64
CA GLY A 192 7.12 5.25 -17.83
C GLY A 192 7.94 5.06 -16.56
N LEU A 193 9.10 4.42 -16.72
CA LEU A 193 10.08 4.26 -15.65
C LEU A 193 10.54 5.64 -15.14
N ASN A 194 10.67 5.79 -13.82
CA ASN A 194 11.07 7.04 -13.15
C ASN A 194 10.17 8.27 -13.44
N ARG A 195 8.95 8.06 -13.98
CA ARG A 195 8.01 9.13 -14.33
C ARG A 195 8.51 10.12 -15.40
N TRP A 196 9.46 9.72 -16.25
CA TRP A 196 10.02 10.59 -17.30
C TRP A 196 9.14 10.73 -18.56
N GLY A 197 8.08 9.95 -18.66
CA GLY A 197 7.20 9.87 -19.82
C GLY A 197 7.79 8.98 -20.90
N ILE A 198 7.32 9.20 -22.13
CA ILE A 198 7.83 8.56 -23.34
C ILE A 198 8.43 9.62 -24.26
N ALA A 199 9.58 9.33 -24.86
CA ALA A 199 10.19 10.21 -25.85
C ALA A 199 9.49 10.02 -27.19
N VAL A 200 8.82 11.07 -27.68
CA VAL A 200 8.19 11.08 -29.01
C VAL A 200 8.95 12.02 -29.94
N ARG A 201 9.07 11.64 -31.21
CA ARG A 201 9.74 12.43 -32.25
C ARG A 201 8.81 12.65 -33.42
N LYS A 202 8.85 13.85 -34.02
CA LYS A 202 8.07 14.15 -35.23
C LYS A 202 8.40 13.13 -36.32
N GLY A 203 7.37 12.59 -36.97
CA GLY A 203 7.51 11.60 -38.04
C GLY A 203 7.86 10.18 -37.58
N HIS A 204 8.03 9.93 -36.28
CA HIS A 204 8.19 8.57 -35.76
C HIS A 204 6.84 8.04 -35.28
N ALA A 205 6.34 7.00 -35.94
CA ALA A 205 5.17 6.26 -35.48
C ALA A 205 5.53 5.44 -34.24
N MET A 206 4.62 5.39 -33.27
CA MET A 206 4.72 4.52 -32.11
C MET A 206 3.46 3.68 -32.03
N GLU A 207 3.62 2.39 -31.78
CA GLU A 207 2.50 1.48 -31.60
C GLU A 207 2.37 1.10 -30.13
N GLY A 208 1.13 1.09 -29.65
CA GLY A 208 0.78 0.64 -28.32
C GLY A 208 -0.35 -0.37 -28.36
N ARG A 209 -0.51 -1.08 -27.25
CA ARG A 209 -1.63 -1.98 -27.02
C ARG A 209 -2.06 -1.93 -25.58
N ILE A 210 -3.37 -1.98 -25.36
CA ILE A 210 -3.97 -2.14 -24.04
C ILE A 210 -4.99 -3.26 -24.08
N TYR A 211 -5.10 -4.01 -22.98
CA TYR A 211 -6.15 -5.00 -22.80
C TYR A 211 -7.22 -4.41 -21.90
N LEU A 212 -8.48 -4.43 -22.35
CA LEU A 212 -9.61 -3.86 -21.62
C LEU A 212 -10.74 -4.88 -21.53
N ARG A 213 -11.49 -4.82 -20.43
CA ARG A 213 -12.81 -5.44 -20.27
C ARG A 213 -13.67 -4.58 -19.37
N GLY A 214 -15.00 -4.66 -19.52
CA GLY A 214 -15.95 -4.07 -18.60
C GLY A 214 -17.23 -3.57 -19.27
N ASP A 215 -18.05 -2.88 -18.48
CA ASP A 215 -19.38 -2.39 -18.90
C ASP A 215 -19.35 -1.06 -19.64
N ALA A 216 -18.23 -0.32 -19.54
CA ALA A 216 -18.07 0.91 -20.29
C ALA A 216 -18.11 0.58 -21.80
N GLN A 217 -18.90 1.32 -22.58
CA GLN A 217 -18.97 1.10 -24.03
C GLN A 217 -17.68 1.53 -24.72
N THR A 218 -17.03 2.56 -24.20
CA THR A 218 -15.80 3.11 -24.77
C THR A 218 -14.83 3.58 -23.69
N ALA A 219 -13.53 3.47 -24.00
CA ALA A 219 -12.45 4.10 -23.27
C ALA A 219 -11.65 5.00 -24.21
N THR A 220 -10.94 5.99 -23.67
CA THR A 220 -10.05 6.84 -24.45
C THR A 220 -8.62 6.61 -23.98
N VAL A 221 -7.72 6.27 -24.91
CA VAL A 221 -6.28 6.31 -24.68
C VAL A 221 -5.75 7.62 -25.25
N SER A 222 -4.82 8.27 -24.56
CA SER A 222 -4.27 9.55 -25.00
C SER A 222 -2.82 9.72 -24.57
N LEU A 223 -2.04 10.38 -25.44
CA LEU A 223 -0.74 10.90 -25.13
C LEU A 223 -0.89 12.36 -24.73
N GLN A 224 -0.53 12.71 -23.50
CA GLN A 224 -0.71 14.06 -22.97
C GLN A 224 0.61 14.63 -22.42
N SER A 225 0.67 15.96 -22.28
CA SER A 225 1.71 16.62 -21.50
C SER A 225 1.67 16.18 -20.04
N THR A 226 2.78 16.37 -19.33
CA THR A 226 2.89 15.99 -17.92
C THR A 226 1.75 16.54 -17.09
N ASP A 227 1.33 17.78 -17.30
CA ASP A 227 0.23 18.42 -16.55
C ASP A 227 -1.18 18.06 -17.05
N GLY A 228 -1.29 17.22 -18.09
CA GLY A 228 -2.57 16.86 -18.71
C GLY A 228 -3.28 17.99 -19.45
N ARG A 229 -2.62 19.17 -19.63
CA ARG A 229 -3.25 20.32 -20.29
C ARG A 229 -3.22 20.25 -21.81
N ARG A 230 -2.31 19.45 -22.38
CA ARG A 230 -2.17 19.28 -23.82
C ARG A 230 -2.30 17.81 -24.19
N THR A 231 -3.21 17.51 -25.12
CA THR A 231 -3.30 16.19 -25.77
C THR A 231 -2.56 16.23 -27.10
N TYR A 232 -1.55 15.37 -27.24
CA TYR A 232 -0.77 15.22 -28.48
C TYR A 232 -1.41 14.22 -29.45
N ALA A 233 -1.99 13.15 -28.92
CA ALA A 233 -2.69 12.13 -29.68
C ALA A 233 -3.77 11.48 -28.80
N SER A 234 -4.85 10.99 -29.41
CA SER A 234 -5.90 10.26 -28.69
C SER A 234 -6.63 9.30 -29.61
N GLN A 235 -7.03 8.15 -29.06
CA GLN A 235 -7.85 7.18 -29.76
C GLN A 235 -8.99 6.71 -28.85
N ARG A 236 -10.21 6.65 -29.40
CA ARG A 236 -11.36 6.06 -28.73
C ARG A 236 -11.42 4.57 -29.04
N LEU A 237 -11.50 3.76 -27.98
CA LEU A 237 -11.50 2.30 -28.02
C LEU A 237 -12.89 1.80 -27.60
N ARG A 238 -13.43 0.81 -28.30
CA ARG A 238 -14.66 0.11 -27.88
C ARG A 238 -14.29 -0.93 -26.83
N VAL A 239 -15.00 -0.95 -25.71
CA VAL A 239 -14.75 -1.91 -24.63
C VAL A 239 -15.91 -2.90 -24.57
N GLY A 240 -15.57 -4.17 -24.38
CA GLY A 240 -16.54 -5.26 -24.26
C GLY A 240 -16.40 -5.99 -22.93
N GLN A 241 -17.27 -6.97 -22.71
CA GLN A 241 -17.33 -7.74 -21.46
C GLN A 241 -16.12 -8.66 -21.24
N ALA A 242 -15.51 -9.13 -22.33
CA ALA A 242 -14.33 -10.00 -22.29
C ALA A 242 -13.03 -9.21 -22.51
N TRP A 243 -11.92 -9.73 -21.94
CA TRP A 243 -10.59 -9.18 -22.16
C TRP A 243 -10.25 -9.15 -23.65
N THR A 244 -10.09 -7.96 -24.20
CA THR A 244 -9.82 -7.76 -25.62
C THR A 244 -8.58 -6.89 -25.79
N LYS A 245 -7.69 -7.27 -26.72
CA LYS A 245 -6.53 -6.47 -27.11
C LYS A 245 -6.98 -5.32 -28.00
N HIS A 246 -6.62 -4.10 -27.65
CA HIS A 246 -6.85 -2.90 -28.44
C HIS A 246 -5.52 -2.28 -28.86
N PRO A 247 -5.14 -2.34 -30.15
CA PRO A 247 -4.01 -1.60 -30.66
C PRO A 247 -4.36 -0.10 -30.79
N PHE A 248 -3.36 0.75 -30.60
CA PHE A 248 -3.45 2.19 -30.86
C PHE A 248 -2.11 2.70 -31.40
N ALA A 249 -2.15 3.79 -32.17
CA ALA A 249 -0.99 4.44 -32.76
C ALA A 249 -1.17 5.96 -32.77
#